data_AF-A0AAP3DLV9-F1
#
_entry.id   AF-A0AAP3DLV9-F1
#
_cell.length_a   1.000
_cell.length_b   1.000
_cell.length_c   1.000
_cell.angle_alpha   90.00
_cell.angle_beta   90.00
_cell.angle_gamma   90.00
#
_symmetry.space_group_name_H-M   'P 1'
#
loop_
_entity.id
_entity.type
_entity.pdbx_description
1 polymer ?
#
loop_
_entity_poly.entity_id
_entity_poly.type
_entity_poly.pdbx_seq_one_letter_code
_entity_poly.pdbx_strand_id
1 'polypeptide(L)'
;LLVREALKRAKTLKLWRLNKGTPAKATLGTVTITALHGGTRGNDITIVVEEDVDEAGTFIVSTFLEGSEVDRQRVKDAKELQKNPFVSFAGTGTMEVTAGIPLKDGSNGTPTNEDHMKYLE
;
A
#
# COMPACT_ATOMS: atom_id res chain seq x y z
N LEU A 1 -16.76 13.04 4.98
CA LEU A 1 -17.72 13.98 5.61
C LEU A 1 -18.08 13.56 7.03
N LEU A 2 -18.59 12.34 7.24
CA LEU A 2 -19.07 11.82 8.53
C LEU A 2 -18.07 11.96 9.70
N VAL A 3 -16.79 11.63 9.48
CA VAL A 3 -15.74 11.76 10.52
C VAL A 3 -15.53 13.22 10.96
N ARG A 4 -15.51 14.15 10.01
CA ARG A 4 -15.32 15.59 10.30
C ARG A 4 -16.52 16.15 11.06
N GLU A 5 -17.74 15.73 10.70
CA GLU A 5 -18.96 16.13 11.40
C GLU A 5 -18.99 15.61 12.83
N ALA A 6 -18.63 14.33 13.05
CA ALA A 6 -18.58 13.74 14.39
C ALA A 6 -17.60 14.50 15.32
N LEU A 7 -16.44 14.90 14.80
CA LEU A 7 -15.41 15.61 15.56
C LEU A 7 -15.71 17.10 15.80
N LYS A 8 -16.80 17.67 15.26
CA LYS A 8 -17.18 19.07 15.56
C LYS A 8 -17.48 19.30 17.04
N ARG A 9 -17.99 18.27 17.73
CA ARG A 9 -18.34 18.33 19.17
C ARG A 9 -17.75 17.18 19.98
N ALA A 10 -17.41 16.06 19.36
CA ALA A 10 -16.76 14.95 20.07
C ALA A 10 -15.26 15.21 20.26
N LYS A 11 -14.75 14.93 21.45
CA LYS A 11 -13.31 15.01 21.76
C LYS A 11 -12.51 13.86 21.15
N THR A 12 -13.11 12.67 21.05
CA THR A 12 -12.48 11.46 20.52
C THR A 12 -13.50 10.67 19.71
N LEU A 13 -13.10 10.19 18.53
CA LEU A 13 -13.90 9.31 17.69
C LEU A 13 -13.22 7.95 17.56
N LYS A 14 -13.92 6.88 17.92
CA LYS A 14 -13.52 5.50 17.61
C LYS A 14 -14.17 5.10 16.29
N LEU A 15 -13.37 5.03 15.22
CA LEU A 15 -13.85 4.70 13.88
C LEU A 15 -13.67 3.20 13.61
N TRP A 16 -14.74 2.53 13.23
CA TRP A 16 -14.70 1.16 12.74
C TRP A 16 -14.87 1.13 11.21
N ARG A 17 -13.98 0.42 10.52
CA ARG A 17 -14.06 0.23 9.08
C ARG A 17 -14.94 -0.98 8.78
N LEU A 18 -16.13 -0.72 8.23
CA LEU A 18 -17.13 -1.76 7.95
C LEU A 18 -16.73 -2.71 6.81
N ASN A 19 -16.13 -2.18 5.74
CA ASN A 19 -15.78 -2.95 4.54
C ASN A 19 -14.28 -3.24 4.46
N LYS A 20 -13.88 -4.46 4.10
CA LYS A 20 -12.46 -4.81 3.85
C LYS A 20 -11.98 -4.42 2.46
N GLY A 21 -12.80 -4.65 1.42
CA GLY A 21 -12.42 -4.40 0.03
C GLY A 21 -11.35 -5.36 -0.51
N THR A 22 -10.88 -5.13 -1.74
CA THR A 22 -9.75 -5.85 -2.36
C THR A 22 -8.49 -5.00 -2.32
N PRO A 23 -7.32 -5.56 -1.97
CA PRO A 23 -6.05 -4.86 -2.00
C PRO A 23 -5.58 -4.69 -3.44
N ALA A 24 -5.06 -3.51 -3.75
CA ALA A 24 -4.42 -3.25 -5.03
C ALA A 24 -3.11 -4.06 -5.14
N LYS A 25 -2.78 -4.49 -6.35
CA LYS A 25 -1.59 -5.30 -6.63
C LYS A 25 -0.80 -4.76 -7.80
N ALA A 26 0.49 -5.00 -7.78
CA ALA A 26 1.42 -4.81 -8.88
C ALA A 26 2.43 -5.95 -8.88
N THR A 27 2.99 -6.24 -10.05
CA THR A 27 4.06 -7.22 -10.19
C THR A 27 5.27 -6.52 -10.79
N LEU A 28 6.41 -6.65 -10.11
CA LEU A 28 7.72 -6.21 -10.59
C LEU A 28 8.56 -7.47 -10.83
N GLY A 29 8.71 -7.90 -12.08
CA GLY A 29 9.34 -9.17 -12.41
C GLY A 29 8.66 -10.35 -11.70
N THR A 30 9.34 -10.95 -10.72
CA THR A 30 8.82 -12.05 -9.88
C THR A 30 8.32 -11.61 -8.49
N VAL A 31 8.45 -10.32 -8.15
CA VAL A 31 8.01 -9.75 -6.87
C VAL A 31 6.59 -9.22 -7.02
N THR A 32 5.68 -9.78 -6.23
CA THR A 32 4.30 -9.28 -6.11
C THR A 32 4.24 -8.26 -4.98
N ILE A 33 3.77 -7.07 -5.32
CA ILE A 33 3.57 -5.95 -4.39
C ILE A 33 2.07 -5.83 -4.16
N THR A 34 1.65 -5.95 -2.91
CA THR A 34 0.24 -5.88 -2.52
C THR A 34 0.04 -4.75 -1.53
N ALA A 35 -0.97 -3.91 -1.75
CA ALA A 35 -1.37 -2.90 -0.78
C ALA A 35 -1.75 -3.56 0.54
N LEU A 36 -1.31 -3.00 1.66
CA LEU A 36 -1.53 -3.58 2.98
C LEU A 36 -3.02 -3.67 3.35
N HIS A 37 -3.80 -2.72 2.84
CA HIS A 37 -5.23 -2.64 3.07
C HIS A 37 -6.00 -2.65 1.76
N GLY A 38 -7.16 -3.31 1.78
CA GLY A 38 -8.10 -3.25 0.67
C GLY A 38 -8.64 -1.84 0.47
N GLY A 39 -9.04 -1.51 -0.76
CA GLY A 39 -9.65 -0.23 -1.09
C GLY A 39 -9.06 0.42 -2.34
N THR A 40 -9.81 1.37 -2.91
CA THR A 40 -9.39 2.13 -4.09
C THR A 40 -8.15 2.98 -3.82
N ARG A 41 -7.89 3.33 -2.55
CA ARG A 41 -6.70 4.09 -2.16
C ARG A 41 -5.40 3.36 -2.46
N GLY A 42 -5.42 2.03 -2.52
CA GLY A 42 -4.26 1.25 -2.94
C GLY A 42 -3.85 1.53 -4.39
N ASN A 43 -4.77 2.02 -5.23
CA ASN A 43 -4.49 2.32 -6.64
C ASN A 43 -3.68 3.62 -6.84
N ASP A 44 -3.61 4.45 -5.79
CA ASP A 44 -2.83 5.68 -5.78
C ASP A 44 -1.38 5.42 -5.35
N ILE A 45 -1.04 4.17 -5.03
CA ILE A 45 0.31 3.75 -4.64
C ILE A 45 1.10 3.42 -5.91
N THR A 46 2.31 3.98 -6.02
CA THR A 46 3.25 3.71 -7.10
C THR A 46 4.59 3.29 -6.53
N ILE A 47 5.21 2.26 -7.10
CA ILE A 47 6.53 1.78 -6.70
C ILE A 47 7.52 2.15 -7.78
N VAL A 48 8.58 2.85 -7.41
CA VAL A 48 9.70 3.21 -8.28
C VAL A 48 10.92 2.43 -7.80
N VAL A 49 11.67 1.83 -8.72
CA VAL A 49 12.92 1.15 -8.41
C VAL A 49 14.01 1.74 -9.28
N GLU A 50 15.02 2.28 -8.64
CA GLU A 50 16.19 2.88 -9.29
C GLU A 50 17.45 2.16 -8.84
N GLU A 51 18.46 2.07 -9.70
CA GLU A 51 19.79 1.63 -9.29
C GLU A 51 20.48 2.77 -8.53
N ASP A 52 21.13 2.43 -7.42
CA ASP A 52 21.88 3.41 -6.64
C ASP A 52 23.15 3.83 -7.40
N VAL A 53 23.35 5.14 -7.53
CA VAL A 53 24.50 5.73 -8.21
C VAL A 53 25.78 5.67 -7.38
N ASP A 54 25.66 5.53 -6.06
CA ASP A 54 26.80 5.56 -5.12
C ASP A 54 27.36 4.14 -4.86
N GLU A 55 26.52 3.10 -4.91
CA GLU A 55 26.92 1.70 -4.68
C GLU A 55 26.32 0.78 -5.76
N ALA A 56 27.14 0.45 -6.77
CA ALA A 56 26.76 -0.43 -7.87
C ALA A 56 26.21 -1.78 -7.37
N GLY A 57 25.07 -2.20 -7.92
CA GLY A 57 24.38 -3.42 -7.50
C GLY A 57 23.50 -3.27 -6.25
N THR A 58 23.27 -2.04 -5.76
CA THR A 58 22.18 -1.73 -4.83
C THR A 58 21.03 -1.02 -5.56
N PHE A 59 19.80 -1.25 -5.08
CA PHE A 59 18.59 -0.67 -5.64
C PHE A 59 17.87 0.15 -4.57
N ILE A 60 17.36 1.30 -4.98
CA ILE A 60 16.50 2.16 -4.18
C ILE A 60 15.06 1.90 -4.59
N VAL A 61 14.29 1.30 -3.69
CA VAL A 61 12.85 1.08 -3.85
C VAL A 61 12.10 2.17 -3.10
N SER A 62 11.42 3.03 -3.85
CA SER A 62 10.64 4.14 -3.32
C SER A 62 9.15 3.86 -3.49
N THR A 63 8.40 3.97 -2.40
CA THR A 63 6.94 3.88 -2.40
C THR A 63 6.35 5.28 -2.39
N PHE A 64 5.54 5.58 -3.39
CA PHE A 64 4.82 6.84 -3.52
C PHE A 64 3.32 6.62 -3.26
N LEU A 65 2.68 7.59 -2.61
CA LEU A 65 1.23 7.69 -2.48
C LEU A 65 0.80 9.05 -3.03
N GLU A 66 -0.04 9.06 -4.08
CA GLU A 66 -0.43 10.29 -4.79
C GLU A 66 0.76 11.16 -5.23
N GLY A 67 1.88 10.53 -5.60
CA GLY A 67 3.10 11.23 -6.02
C GLY A 67 3.96 11.78 -4.88
N SER A 68 3.55 11.62 -3.62
CA SER A 68 4.42 11.88 -2.46
C SER A 68 5.17 10.63 -2.07
N GLU A 69 6.48 10.71 -1.89
CA GLU A 69 7.28 9.62 -1.34
C GLU A 69 6.88 9.38 0.12
N VAL A 70 6.55 8.14 0.47
CA VAL A 70 6.11 7.75 1.82
C VAL A 70 7.01 6.71 2.47
N ASP A 71 7.80 5.99 1.67
CA ASP A 71 8.79 5.02 2.14
C ASP A 71 9.92 4.88 1.12
N ARG A 72 11.14 4.64 1.61
CA ARG A 72 12.34 4.42 0.79
C ARG A 72 13.19 3.34 1.43
N GLN A 73 13.51 2.31 0.66
CA GLN A 73 14.34 1.20 1.10
C GLN A 73 15.48 1.00 0.12
N ARG A 74 16.71 0.90 0.63
CA ARG A 74 17.89 0.51 -0.15
C ARG A 74 18.12 -0.98 0.07
N VAL A 75 18.11 -1.76 -1.00
CA VAL A 75 18.22 -3.23 -0.96
C VAL A 75 19.15 -3.73 -2.06
N LYS A 76 19.84 -4.85 -1.82
CA LYS A 76 20.63 -5.55 -2.86
C LYS A 76 19.79 -6.60 -3.59
N ASP A 77 18.85 -7.22 -2.87
CA ASP A 77 18.00 -8.29 -3.37
C ASP A 77 16.55 -8.07 -2.96
N ALA A 78 15.61 -8.59 -3.75
CA ALA A 78 14.18 -8.53 -3.44
C ALA A 78 13.83 -9.12 -2.06
N LYS A 79 14.63 -10.06 -1.54
CA LYS A 79 14.44 -10.66 -0.21
C LYS A 79 14.68 -9.69 0.95
N GLU A 80 15.44 -8.62 0.73
CA GLU A 80 15.73 -7.63 1.76
C GLU A 80 14.59 -6.62 1.91
N LEU A 81 13.62 -6.62 0.99
CA LEU A 81 12.47 -5.73 1.06
C LEU A 81 11.61 -6.03 2.28
N GLN A 82 11.42 -5.00 3.09
CA GLN A 82 10.60 -5.08 4.28
C GLN A 82 9.21 -4.53 4.00
N LYS A 83 8.23 -5.17 4.64
CA LYS A 83 6.86 -4.65 4.66
C LYS A 83 6.87 -3.24 5.27
N ASN A 84 6.21 -2.31 4.61
CA ASN A 84 5.98 -0.97 5.12
C ASN A 84 4.48 -0.78 5.47
N PRO A 85 4.07 0.37 6.05
CA PRO A 85 2.66 0.62 6.39
C PRO A 85 1.70 0.68 5.19
N PHE A 86 2.20 0.68 3.95
CA PHE A 86 1.42 0.89 2.73
C PHE A 86 1.32 -0.37 1.85
N VAL A 87 2.42 -1.12 1.73
CA VAL A 87 2.58 -2.27 0.86
C VAL A 87 3.34 -3.41 1.55
N SER A 88 3.03 -4.63 1.12
CA SER A 88 3.79 -5.83 1.41
C SER A 88 4.40 -6.38 0.13
N PHE A 89 5.66 -6.76 0.21
CA PHE A 89 6.40 -7.42 -0.87
C PHE A 89 6.39 -8.92 -0.65
N ALA A 90 6.11 -9.69 -1.69
CA ALA A 90 6.13 -11.15 -1.68
C ALA A 90 6.75 -11.67 -2.97
N GLY A 91 7.72 -12.56 -2.86
CA GLY A 91 8.43 -13.13 -4.00
C GLY A 91 9.93 -13.08 -3.82
N THR A 92 10.64 -13.71 -4.75
CA THR A 92 12.10 -13.74 -4.80
C THR A 92 12.54 -13.59 -6.25
N GLY A 93 13.61 -12.85 -6.50
CA GLY A 93 14.17 -12.70 -7.83
C GLY A 93 15.04 -11.46 -7.94
N THR A 94 15.52 -11.22 -9.16
CA THR A 94 16.34 -10.06 -9.49
C THR A 94 15.50 -8.80 -9.46
N MET A 95 16.05 -7.74 -8.87
CA MET A 95 15.44 -6.42 -8.91
C MET A 95 15.55 -5.86 -10.34
N GLU A 96 14.42 -5.38 -10.86
CA GLU A 96 14.35 -4.72 -12.16
C GLU A 96 14.10 -3.23 -11.93
N VAL A 97 14.88 -2.39 -12.61
CA VAL A 97 14.70 -0.93 -12.58
C VAL A 97 13.37 -0.59 -13.25
N THR A 98 12.57 0.24 -12.59
CA THR A 98 11.28 0.70 -13.12
C THR A 98 11.06 2.17 -12.83
N ALA A 99 10.60 2.91 -13.85
CA ALA A 99 10.24 4.32 -13.73
C ALA A 99 8.95 4.55 -12.91
N GLY A 100 8.27 3.48 -12.49
CA GLY A 100 7.07 3.56 -11.66
C GLY A 100 6.01 2.55 -12.07
N ILE A 101 5.67 1.64 -11.17
CA ILE A 101 4.55 0.70 -11.34
C ILE A 101 3.43 1.09 -10.38
N PRO A 102 2.31 1.64 -10.90
CA PRO A 102 1.14 1.89 -10.09
C PRO A 102 0.46 0.56 -9.73
N LEU A 103 0.05 0.42 -8.48
CA LEU A 103 -0.80 -0.69 -8.05
C LEU A 103 -2.20 -0.53 -8.66
N LYS A 104 -2.84 -1.65 -9.01
CA LYS A 104 -4.17 -1.67 -9.66
C LYS A 104 -5.11 -2.66 -8.99
N ASP A 105 -6.38 -2.63 -9.39
CA ASP A 105 -7.44 -3.56 -8.96
C ASP A 105 -7.84 -3.49 -7.46
N GLY A 106 -7.47 -2.40 -6.78
CA GLY A 106 -7.98 -2.08 -5.45
C GLY A 106 -9.43 -1.62 -5.50
N SER A 107 -10.31 -2.26 -4.73
CA SER A 107 -11.73 -1.92 -4.63
C SER A 107 -12.17 -1.80 -3.18
N ASN A 108 -13.12 -0.90 -2.90
CA ASN A 108 -13.67 -0.73 -1.56
C ASN A 108 -14.61 -1.89 -1.17
N GLY A 109 -15.19 -2.59 -2.15
CA GLY A 109 -16.31 -3.49 -1.92
C GLY A 109 -17.53 -2.79 -1.32
N THR A 110 -18.59 -3.55 -1.09
CA THR A 110 -19.85 -3.05 -0.54
C THR A 110 -20.04 -3.58 0.88
N PRO A 111 -20.27 -2.71 1.89
CA PRO A 111 -20.57 -3.16 3.24
C PRO A 111 -21.90 -3.91 3.28
N THR A 112 -21.95 -4.98 4.08
CA THR A 112 -23.15 -5.80 4.29
C THR A 112 -23.82 -5.50 5.62
N ASN A 113 -25.04 -6.00 5.82
CA ASN A 113 -25.72 -5.87 7.13
C ASN A 113 -24.97 -6.62 8.24
N GLU A 114 -24.29 -7.71 7.91
CA GLU A 114 -23.48 -8.47 8.88
C GLU A 114 -22.28 -7.66 9.38
N ASP A 115 -21.66 -6.85 8.52
CA ASP A 115 -20.54 -5.97 8.92
C ASP A 115 -20.97 -4.93 9.95
N HIS A 116 -22.23 -4.50 9.91
CA HIS A 116 -22.80 -3.60 10.91
C HIS A 116 -23.09 -4.32 12.24
N MET A 117 -23.44 -5.60 12.20
CA MET A 117 -23.61 -6.40 13.43
C MET A 117 -22.27 -6.63 14.12
N LYS A 118 -21.21 -6.97 13.36
CA LYS A 118 -19.84 -7.12 13.89
C LYS A 118 -19.27 -5.86 14.51
N TYR A 119 -19.75 -4.68 14.13
CA TYR A 119 -19.35 -3.42 14.76
C TYR A 119 -19.92 -3.27 16.18
N LEU A 120 -21.08 -3.87 16.45
CA LEU A 120 -21.79 -3.75 17.73
C LEU A 120 -21.35 -4.81 18.76
N GLU A 121 -20.68 -5.87 18.29
CA GLU A 121 -20.01 -6.89 19.12
C GLU A 121 -18.69 -6.37 19.69
#